data_AF-A0A7R9ZRV7-F1
#
_entry.id   AF-A0A7R9ZRV7-F1
#
_cell.length_a   1.000
_cell.length_b   1.000
_cell.length_c   1.000
_cell.angle_alpha   90.00
_cell.angle_beta   90.00
_cell.angle_gamma   90.00
#
_symmetry.space_group_name_H-M   'P 1'
#
loop_
_entity.id
_entity.type
_entity.pdbx_description
1 polymer ?
#
loop_
_entity_poly.entity_id
_entity_poly.type
_entity_poly.pdbx_seq_one_letter_code
_entity_poly.pdbx_strand_id
1 'polypeptide(L)'
;KAYDTLVDVEMADMHNDGDKYTALKLCTHVLAQLGYKLPKPGIGRTVHTIVRLLMLKRMRRWLTPKMIADMPLVTNRKEEAIMAMMSKMITICFLTKPELIPFVSLQIVDLTFKYGTSEYSPGAFLGLGVFAGIVIGDAKTRRVLGQRALELM
;
A
#
# COMPACT_ATOMS: atom_id res chain seq x y z
N LYS A 1 14.10 14.06 1.05
CA LYS A 1 14.58 14.46 2.39
C LYS A 1 13.64 15.44 3.08
N ALA A 2 13.41 16.67 2.60
CA ALA A 2 12.52 17.63 3.29
C ALA A 2 11.07 17.13 3.50
N TYR A 3 10.46 16.52 2.48
CA TYR A 3 9.09 15.99 2.57
C TYR A 3 8.95 14.80 3.52
N ASP A 4 10.02 14.03 3.67
CA ASP A 4 10.04 12.84 4.50
C ASP A 4 9.99 13.23 5.98
N THR A 5 10.82 14.22 6.34
CA THR A 5 10.89 14.81 7.68
C THR A 5 9.61 15.57 8.05
N LEU A 6 9.00 16.31 7.11
CA LEU A 6 7.74 17.00 7.37
C LEU A 6 6.61 16.03 7.70
N VAL A 7 6.47 14.95 6.91
CA VAL A 7 5.48 13.91 7.20
C VAL A 7 5.82 13.23 8.53
N ASP A 8 7.08 12.90 8.81
CA ASP A 8 7.45 12.22 10.06
C ASP A 8 7.21 13.07 11.32
N VAL A 9 7.43 14.38 11.24
CA VAL A 9 7.13 15.32 12.33
C VAL A 9 5.61 15.44 12.53
N GLU A 10 4.85 15.59 11.45
CA GLU A 10 3.39 15.70 11.54
C GLU A 10 2.72 14.38 11.95
N MET A 11 3.36 13.24 11.68
CA MET A 11 2.98 11.92 12.19
C MET A 11 3.22 11.76 13.69
N ALA A 12 4.31 12.34 14.22
CA ALA A 12 4.64 12.30 15.64
C ALA A 12 3.68 13.15 16.49
N ASP A 13 3.12 14.21 15.92
CA ASP A 13 2.22 15.14 16.60
C ASP A 13 0.72 14.77 16.49
N MET A 14 0.36 13.61 15.93
CA MET A 14 -1.03 13.15 15.73
C MET A 14 -1.81 12.83 17.03
N HIS A 15 -2.16 13.86 17.81
CA HIS A 15 -2.97 13.72 19.02
C HIS A 15 -4.46 14.02 18.80
N ASN A 16 -4.83 14.65 17.68
CA ASN A 16 -6.19 15.11 17.40
C ASN A 16 -6.70 14.68 16.01
N ASP A 17 -8.00 14.44 15.85
CA ASP A 17 -8.57 13.93 14.59
C ASP A 17 -8.45 14.92 13.40
N GLY A 18 -8.33 16.23 13.69
CA GLY A 18 -8.07 17.26 12.68
C GLY A 18 -6.68 17.12 12.02
N ASP A 19 -5.66 16.80 12.80
CA ASP A 19 -4.26 16.72 12.34
C ASP A 19 -4.05 15.51 11.43
N LYS A 20 -4.76 14.41 11.71
CA LYS A 20 -4.67 13.20 10.90
C LYS A 20 -5.24 13.35 9.49
N TYR A 21 -6.29 14.15 9.32
CA TYR A 21 -6.83 14.47 7.99
C TYR A 21 -5.90 15.40 7.20
N THR A 22 -5.19 16.29 7.89
CA THR A 22 -4.17 17.17 7.33
C THR A 22 -2.99 16.35 6.81
N ALA A 23 -2.50 15.39 7.58
CA ALA A 23 -1.43 14.49 7.15
C ALA A 23 -1.82 13.64 5.94
N LEU A 24 -3.06 13.13 5.88
CA LEU A 24 -3.55 12.39 4.70
C LEU A 24 -3.55 13.29 3.45
N LYS A 25 -4.00 14.54 3.57
CA LYS A 25 -3.93 15.53 2.49
C LYS A 25 -2.49 15.81 2.09
N LEU A 26 -1.58 15.96 3.05
CA LEU A 26 -0.16 16.18 2.79
C LEU A 26 0.45 15.01 1.99
N CYS A 27 0.20 13.76 2.40
CA CYS A 27 0.65 12.59 1.64
C CYS A 27 0.12 12.61 0.20
N THR A 28 -1.17 12.93 -0.02
CA THR A 28 -1.71 13.02 -1.38
C THR A 28 -1.10 14.17 -2.19
N HIS A 29 -0.76 15.28 -1.54
CA HIS A 29 -0.11 16.42 -2.18
C HIS A 29 1.33 16.08 -2.61
N VAL A 30 2.11 15.47 -1.71
CA VAL A 30 3.48 15.03 -2.01
C VAL A 30 3.48 13.96 -3.12
N LEU A 31 2.56 13.00 -3.08
CA LEU A 31 2.39 12.03 -4.16
C LEU A 31 2.11 12.72 -5.51
N ALA A 32 1.25 13.74 -5.53
CA ALA A 32 0.95 14.50 -6.74
C ALA A 32 2.18 15.26 -7.27
N GLN A 33 3.02 15.82 -6.38
CA GLN A 33 4.30 16.45 -6.76
C GLN A 33 5.30 15.43 -7.31
N LEU A 34 5.29 14.20 -6.79
CA LEU A 34 6.01 13.06 -7.37
C LEU A 34 5.36 12.55 -8.67
N GLY A 35 4.33 13.21 -9.20
CA GLY A 35 3.65 12.83 -10.43
C GLY A 35 2.76 11.59 -10.30
N TYR A 36 2.48 11.14 -9.09
CA TYR A 36 1.60 10.02 -8.80
C TYR A 36 0.24 10.52 -8.27
N LYS A 37 -0.81 10.42 -9.09
CA LYS A 37 -2.16 10.86 -8.71
C LYS A 37 -2.99 9.68 -8.26
N LEU A 38 -3.46 9.73 -7.00
CA LEU A 38 -4.41 8.75 -6.50
C LEU A 38 -5.79 8.96 -7.14
N PRO A 39 -6.49 7.87 -7.51
CA PRO A 39 -7.90 7.90 -7.86
C PRO A 39 -8.76 8.70 -6.87
N LYS A 40 -9.66 9.54 -7.42
CA LYS A 40 -10.57 10.38 -6.62
C LYS A 40 -11.44 9.51 -5.69
N PRO A 41 -11.74 9.99 -4.47
CA PRO A 41 -12.63 9.29 -3.56
C PRO A 41 -14.04 9.18 -4.16
N GLY A 42 -14.67 8.01 -4.02
CA GLY A 42 -16.02 7.73 -4.49
C GLY A 42 -16.29 6.24 -4.69
N ILE A 43 -17.53 5.91 -5.06
CA ILE A 43 -18.00 4.54 -5.30
C ILE A 43 -17.11 3.82 -6.33
N GLY A 44 -16.66 4.52 -7.36
CA GLY A 44 -15.74 3.95 -8.36
C GLY A 44 -14.42 3.43 -7.77
N ARG A 45 -13.86 4.11 -6.76
CA ARG A 45 -12.64 3.66 -6.07
C ARG A 45 -12.90 2.39 -5.27
N THR A 46 -14.01 2.34 -4.55
CA THR A 46 -14.39 1.17 -3.74
C THR A 46 -14.61 -0.05 -4.63
N VAL A 47 -15.38 0.10 -5.71
CA VAL A 47 -15.63 -0.97 -6.69
C VAL A 47 -14.30 -1.43 -7.32
N HIS A 48 -13.45 -0.51 -7.76
CA HIS A 48 -12.15 -0.83 -8.32
C HIS A 48 -11.25 -1.60 -7.33
N THR A 49 -11.27 -1.21 -6.05
CA THR A 49 -10.53 -1.90 -4.97
C THR A 49 -11.03 -3.33 -4.79
N ILE A 50 -12.34 -3.54 -4.74
CA ILE A 50 -12.95 -4.88 -4.62
C ILE A 50 -12.64 -5.75 -5.82
N VAL A 51 -12.78 -5.21 -7.04
CA VAL A 51 -12.46 -5.93 -8.29
C VAL A 51 -10.99 -6.36 -8.30
N ARG A 52 -10.07 -5.47 -7.92
CA ARG A 52 -8.65 -5.82 -7.83
C ARG A 52 -8.33 -6.85 -6.76
N LEU A 53 -8.97 -6.77 -5.59
CA LEU A 53 -8.85 -7.78 -4.55
C LEU A 53 -9.31 -9.16 -5.06
N LEU A 54 -10.39 -9.22 -5.84
CA LEU A 54 -10.86 -10.45 -6.49
C LEU A 54 -9.89 -10.95 -7.57
N MET A 55 -9.31 -10.05 -8.37
CA MET A 55 -8.26 -10.41 -9.34
C MET A 55 -7.03 -10.98 -8.63
N LEU A 56 -6.58 -10.36 -7.55
CA LEU A 56 -5.45 -10.84 -6.74
C LEU A 56 -5.73 -12.24 -6.19
N LYS A 57 -6.95 -12.51 -5.71
CA LYS A 57 -7.38 -13.85 -5.28
C LYS A 57 -7.27 -14.87 -6.41
N ARG A 58 -7.66 -14.51 -7.64
CA ARG A 58 -7.50 -15.38 -8.82
C ARG A 58 -6.03 -15.56 -9.21
N MET A 59 -5.23 -14.52 -9.08
CA MET A 59 -3.79 -14.51 -9.38
C MET A 59 -2.92 -15.14 -8.29
N ARG A 60 -3.48 -15.50 -7.13
CA ARG A 60 -2.77 -16.15 -6.02
C ARG A 60 -1.94 -17.36 -6.44
N ARG A 61 -2.42 -18.14 -7.41
CA ARG A 61 -1.68 -19.30 -7.94
C ARG A 61 -0.40 -18.92 -8.69
N TRP A 62 -0.34 -17.70 -9.21
CA TRP A 62 0.78 -17.16 -9.96
C TRP A 62 1.76 -16.38 -9.06
N LEU A 63 1.32 -15.87 -7.90
CA LEU A 63 2.21 -15.39 -6.82
C LEU A 63 2.94 -16.56 -6.13
N THR A 64 3.89 -17.16 -6.83
CA THR A 64 4.78 -18.18 -6.29
C THR A 64 5.95 -17.53 -5.54
N PRO A 65 6.60 -18.24 -4.58
CA PRO A 65 7.76 -17.68 -3.85
C PRO A 65 8.86 -17.29 -4.83
N LYS A 66 9.10 -18.17 -5.80
CA LYS A 66 10.08 -17.99 -6.87
C LYS A 66 9.81 -16.71 -7.68
N MET A 67 8.57 -16.46 -8.07
CA MET A 67 8.23 -15.24 -8.81
C MET A 67 8.55 -13.97 -8.01
N ILE A 68 8.39 -14.00 -6.68
CA ILE A 68 8.69 -12.86 -5.81
C ILE A 68 10.20 -12.72 -5.59
N ALA A 69 10.91 -13.83 -5.36
CA ALA A 69 12.36 -13.85 -5.22
C ALA A 69 13.09 -13.40 -6.50
N ASP A 70 12.50 -13.71 -7.66
CA ASP A 70 13.05 -13.33 -8.97
C ASP A 70 12.67 -11.89 -9.38
N MET A 71 11.88 -11.14 -8.57
CA MET A 71 11.58 -9.75 -8.89
C MET A 71 12.84 -8.87 -8.75
N PRO A 72 13.09 -7.97 -9.72
CA PRO A 72 14.17 -7.02 -9.58
C PRO A 72 13.92 -6.10 -8.39
N LEU A 73 14.97 -5.54 -7.80
CA LEU A 73 14.82 -4.44 -6.86
C LEU A 73 14.44 -3.16 -7.61
N VAL A 74 13.60 -2.32 -7.01
CA VAL A 74 13.33 -0.98 -7.53
C VAL A 74 14.64 -0.19 -7.57
N THR A 75 15.01 0.29 -8.75
CA THR A 75 16.23 1.09 -8.96
C THR A 75 15.95 2.59 -9.09
N ASN A 76 14.72 2.96 -9.41
CA ASN A 76 14.33 4.36 -9.58
C ASN A 76 13.91 4.97 -8.23
N ARG A 77 14.72 5.90 -7.74
CA ARG A 77 14.47 6.65 -6.49
C ARG A 77 13.11 7.32 -6.41
N LYS A 78 12.53 7.71 -7.55
CA LYS A 78 11.20 8.32 -7.59
C LYS A 78 10.12 7.30 -7.25
N GLU A 79 10.20 6.09 -7.81
CA GLU A 79 9.21 5.04 -7.57
C GLU A 79 9.33 4.50 -6.14
N GLU A 80 10.57 4.37 -5.64
CA GLU A 80 10.83 4.04 -4.24
C GLU A 80 10.25 5.10 -3.29
N ALA A 81 10.43 6.39 -3.57
CA ALA A 81 9.85 7.47 -2.76
C ALA A 81 8.31 7.47 -2.79
N ILE A 82 7.70 7.11 -3.91
CA ILE A 82 6.24 6.93 -4.02
C ILE A 82 5.78 5.78 -3.11
N MET A 83 6.45 4.62 -3.16
CA MET A 83 6.14 3.46 -2.31
C MET A 83 6.34 3.80 -0.82
N ALA A 84 7.41 4.50 -0.46
CA ALA A 84 7.69 4.97 0.89
C ALA A 84 6.54 5.86 1.42
N MET A 85 6.14 6.86 0.62
CA MET A 85 5.07 7.78 0.97
C MET A 85 3.72 7.06 1.13
N MET A 86 3.43 6.09 0.28
CA MET A 86 2.24 5.25 0.43
C MET A 86 2.29 4.37 1.69
N SER A 87 3.46 3.85 2.04
CA SER A 87 3.64 3.08 3.28
C SER A 87 3.30 3.94 4.50
N LYS A 88 3.79 5.18 4.55
CA LYS A 88 3.42 6.16 5.60
C LYS A 88 1.91 6.45 5.58
N MET A 89 1.33 6.60 4.40
CA MET A 89 -0.11 6.79 4.22
C MET A 89 -0.93 5.61 4.77
N ILE A 90 -0.44 4.37 4.71
CA ILE A 90 -1.10 3.20 5.31
C ILE A 90 -1.20 3.37 6.83
N THR A 91 -0.13 3.81 7.50
CA THR A 91 -0.13 4.08 8.94
C THR A 91 -1.17 5.13 9.32
N ILE A 92 -1.27 6.23 8.57
CA ILE A 92 -2.31 7.26 8.76
C ILE A 92 -3.70 6.65 8.59
N CYS A 93 -3.90 5.91 7.50
CA CYS A 93 -5.19 5.27 7.21
C CYS A 93 -5.59 4.31 8.33
N PHE A 94 -4.66 3.62 8.96
CA PHE A 94 -4.95 2.76 10.11
C PHE A 94 -5.57 3.51 11.29
N LEU A 95 -5.13 4.76 11.52
CA LEU A 95 -5.62 5.58 12.62
C LEU A 95 -6.88 6.39 12.29
N THR A 96 -7.13 6.68 11.00
CA THR A 96 -8.25 7.55 10.60
C THR A 96 -9.34 6.87 9.81
N LYS A 97 -8.95 6.08 8.81
CA LYS A 97 -9.81 5.58 7.73
C LYS A 97 -9.34 4.21 7.28
N PRO A 98 -9.51 3.16 8.12
CA PRO A 98 -9.00 1.82 7.83
C PRO A 98 -9.51 1.24 6.51
N GLU A 99 -10.68 1.70 6.03
CA GLU A 99 -11.26 1.32 4.75
C GLU A 99 -10.40 1.72 3.53
N LEU A 100 -9.44 2.63 3.69
CA LEU A 100 -8.52 3.04 2.63
C LEU A 100 -7.27 2.16 2.54
N ILE A 101 -6.96 1.39 3.57
CA ILE A 101 -5.75 0.54 3.58
C ILE A 101 -5.71 -0.42 2.39
N PRO A 102 -6.78 -1.19 2.06
CA PRO A 102 -6.73 -2.10 0.93
C PRO A 102 -6.41 -1.38 -0.39
N PHE A 103 -6.94 -0.17 -0.56
CA PHE A 103 -6.71 0.63 -1.75
C PHE A 103 -5.25 1.08 -1.86
N VAL A 104 -4.66 1.59 -0.77
CA VAL A 104 -3.27 2.06 -0.76
C VAL A 104 -2.31 0.88 -0.88
N SER A 105 -2.54 -0.22 -0.17
CA SER A 105 -1.73 -1.44 -0.28
C SER A 105 -1.78 -2.04 -1.69
N LEU A 106 -2.92 -1.99 -2.38
CA LEU A 106 -3.01 -2.40 -3.79
C LEU A 106 -2.12 -1.55 -4.70
N GLN A 107 -2.03 -0.24 -4.47
CA GLN A 107 -1.15 0.61 -5.27
C GLN A 107 0.32 0.23 -5.10
N ILE A 108 0.78 -0.01 -3.87
CA ILE A 108 2.17 -0.45 -3.61
C ILE A 108 2.43 -1.81 -4.27
N VAL A 109 1.46 -2.72 -4.24
CA VAL A 109 1.58 -4.03 -4.89
C VAL A 109 1.63 -3.91 -6.42
N ASP A 110 0.84 -3.03 -7.04
CA ASP A 110 0.96 -2.79 -8.49
C ASP A 110 2.32 -2.20 -8.86
N LEU A 111 2.79 -1.24 -8.07
CA LEU A 111 4.12 -0.66 -8.28
C LEU A 111 5.19 -1.74 -8.11
N THR A 112 4.98 -2.68 -7.19
CA THR A 112 5.88 -3.83 -6.99
C THR A 112 5.91 -4.73 -8.22
N PHE A 113 4.74 -5.05 -8.80
CA PHE A 113 4.69 -5.83 -10.05
C PHE A 113 5.26 -5.08 -11.25
N LYS A 114 5.18 -3.75 -11.26
CA LYS A 114 5.61 -2.93 -12.39
C LYS A 114 7.11 -2.63 -12.38
N TYR A 115 7.67 -2.37 -11.20
CA TYR A 115 9.02 -1.83 -11.06
C TYR A 115 9.95 -2.69 -10.21
N GLY A 116 9.44 -3.76 -9.58
CA GLY A 116 10.22 -4.61 -8.71
C GLY A 116 9.94 -4.39 -7.23
N THR A 117 10.64 -5.14 -6.37
CA THR A 117 10.47 -5.11 -4.92
C THR A 117 11.21 -3.94 -4.27
N SER A 118 10.68 -3.45 -3.16
CA SER A 118 11.33 -2.48 -2.28
C SER A 118 11.15 -2.89 -0.83
N GLU A 119 11.81 -2.19 0.09
CA GLU A 119 11.62 -2.36 1.54
C GLU A 119 10.16 -2.15 2.00
N TYR A 120 9.32 -1.50 1.18
CA TYR A 120 7.91 -1.23 1.47
C TYR A 120 6.95 -2.29 0.89
N SER A 121 7.43 -3.14 -0.02
CA SER A 121 6.65 -4.23 -0.62
C SER A 121 6.14 -5.25 0.41
N PRO A 122 6.93 -5.75 1.40
CA PRO A 122 6.45 -6.71 2.38
C PRO A 122 5.22 -6.22 3.16
N GLY A 123 5.26 -4.98 3.64
CA GLY A 123 4.17 -4.36 4.40
C GLY A 123 2.87 -4.27 3.61
N ALA A 124 2.97 -3.99 2.30
CA ALA A 124 1.81 -3.94 1.41
C ALA A 124 1.18 -5.33 1.18
N PHE A 125 1.98 -6.38 0.98
CA PHE A 125 1.47 -7.76 0.88
C PHE A 125 0.81 -8.22 2.18
N LEU A 126 1.40 -7.89 3.33
CA LEU A 126 0.81 -8.20 4.64
C LEU A 126 -0.54 -7.49 4.83
N GLY A 127 -0.59 -6.19 4.52
CA GLY A 127 -1.81 -5.39 4.58
C GLY A 127 -2.92 -5.98 3.70
N LEU A 128 -2.62 -6.34 2.45
CA LEU A 128 -3.58 -7.02 1.58
C LEU A 128 -4.00 -8.40 2.12
N GLY A 129 -3.10 -9.16 2.74
CA GLY A 129 -3.43 -10.45 3.33
C GLY A 129 -4.47 -10.36 4.44
N VAL A 130 -4.32 -9.38 5.33
CA VAL A 130 -5.26 -9.10 6.42
C VAL A 130 -6.63 -8.72 5.86
N PHE A 131 -6.67 -7.77 4.92
CA PHE A 131 -7.92 -7.25 4.37
C PHE A 131 -8.60 -8.20 3.38
N ALA A 132 -7.86 -9.02 2.63
CA ALA A 132 -8.46 -10.08 1.83
C ALA A 132 -9.18 -11.12 2.70
N GLY A 133 -8.66 -11.38 3.91
CA GLY A 133 -9.33 -12.22 4.91
C GLY A 133 -10.63 -11.61 5.42
N ILE A 134 -10.63 -10.31 5.73
CA ILE A 134 -11.79 -9.58 6.27
C ILE A 134 -12.86 -9.34 5.20
N VAL A 135 -12.48 -8.89 4.01
CA VAL A 135 -13.40 -8.44 2.95
C VAL A 135 -13.90 -9.61 2.10
N ILE A 136 -13.06 -10.63 1.86
CA ILE A 136 -13.37 -11.74 0.94
C ILE A 136 -13.63 -13.06 1.69
N GLY A 137 -13.43 -13.10 3.02
CA GLY A 137 -13.59 -14.30 3.83
C GLY A 137 -12.60 -15.43 3.48
N ASP A 138 -11.50 -15.12 2.78
CA ASP A 138 -10.62 -16.14 2.21
C ASP A 138 -9.35 -16.33 3.04
N ALA A 139 -9.44 -17.23 4.02
CA ALA A 139 -8.32 -17.63 4.87
C ALA A 139 -7.11 -18.18 4.08
N LYS A 140 -7.32 -18.79 2.90
CA LYS A 140 -6.23 -19.29 2.06
C LYS A 140 -5.47 -18.13 1.40
N THR A 141 -6.19 -17.11 0.92
CA THR A 141 -5.56 -15.90 0.35
C THR A 141 -4.79 -15.12 1.41
N ARG A 142 -5.34 -15.00 2.63
CA ARG A 142 -4.63 -14.42 3.78
C ARG A 142 -3.30 -15.13 4.07
N ARG A 143 -3.31 -16.48 4.14
CA ARG A 143 -2.09 -17.27 4.41
C ARG A 143 -1.03 -17.08 3.33
N VAL A 144 -1.42 -17.12 2.05
CA VAL A 144 -0.45 -16.94 0.96
C VAL A 144 0.17 -15.55 1.00
N LEU A 145 -0.63 -14.49 1.14
CA LEU A 145 -0.11 -13.12 1.19
C LEU A 145 0.75 -12.87 2.43
N GLY A 146 0.39 -13.43 3.59
CA GLY A 146 1.22 -13.38 4.78
C GLY A 146 2.56 -14.10 4.60
N GLN A 147 2.56 -15.26 3.96
CA GLN A 147 3.80 -15.99 3.66
C GLN A 147 4.68 -15.21 2.65
N ARG A 148 4.08 -14.56 1.65
CA ARG A 148 4.83 -13.70 0.70
C ARG A 148 5.47 -12.49 1.36
N ALA A 149 4.79 -11.91 2.35
CA ALA A 149 5.39 -10.83 3.12
C ALA A 149 6.64 -11.29 3.89
N LEU A 150 6.63 -12.50 4.46
CA LEU A 150 7.79 -13.06 5.16
C LEU A 150 8.96 -13.39 4.24
N GLU A 151 8.70 -13.79 2.99
CA GLU A 151 9.75 -14.09 2.00
C GLU A 151 10.43 -12.83 1.45
N LEU A 152 9.85 -11.65 1.68
CA LEU A 152 10.37 -10.35 1.25
C LEU A 152 11.13 -9.60 2.35
N MET A 153 11.14 -10.13 3.58
CA MET A 153 11.91 -9.60 4.71
C MET A 153 13.31 -10.20 4.72
#